data_AF-A0A8X6G8A4-F1
#
_entry.id   AF-A0A8X6G8A4-F1
#
_cell.length_a   1.000
_cell.length_b   1.000
_cell.length_c   1.000
_cell.angle_alpha   90.00
_cell.angle_beta   90.00
_cell.angle_gamma   90.00
#
_symmetry.space_group_name_H-M   'P 1'
#
loop_
_entity.id
_entity.type
_entity.pdbx_description
1 polymer ?
#
loop_
_entity_poly.entity_id
_entity_poly.type
_entity_poly.pdbx_seq_one_letter_code
_entity_poly.pdbx_strand_id
1 'polypeptide(L)'
;MAFYGEEGLKYTFANNTFTAKKPVPIVKKYEDYANSLIQMEKELNFCVVNEYRDGLDKIGLHKDDERDLNSLYPIVSFSFGATRDIIFKRKCFDSLKEWKRFN
;
A
#
# COMPACT_ATOMS: atom_id res chain seq x y z
N MET A 1 0.36 8.47 7.95
CA MET A 1 0.66 8.11 6.55
C MET A 1 1.51 9.21 5.93
N ALA A 2 2.46 8.84 5.09
CA ALA A 2 3.22 9.77 4.25
C ALA A 2 3.14 9.32 2.79
N PHE A 3 3.16 10.27 1.87
CA PHE A 3 2.97 10.05 0.44
C PHE A 3 4.19 10.56 -0.31
N TYR A 4 4.79 9.71 -1.13
CA TYR A 4 5.99 10.01 -1.90
C TYR A 4 5.77 9.68 -3.37
N GLY A 5 6.38 10.46 -4.25
CA GLY A 5 6.31 10.29 -5.69
C GLY A 5 6.82 11.53 -6.40
N GLU A 6 6.58 11.61 -7.70
CA GLU A 6 6.90 12.82 -8.47
C GLU A 6 6.25 14.06 -7.83
N GLU A 7 6.98 15.18 -7.85
CA GLU A 7 6.52 16.42 -7.22
C GLU A 7 5.23 16.92 -7.86
N GLY A 8 4.19 17.11 -7.04
CA GLY A 8 2.86 17.54 -7.49
C GLY A 8 1.91 16.40 -7.87
N LEU A 9 2.36 15.14 -7.85
CA LEU A 9 1.48 13.99 -8.05
C LEU A 9 0.45 13.93 -6.90
N LYS A 10 -0.79 13.63 -7.25
CA LYS A 10 -1.91 13.57 -6.29
C LYS A 10 -2.44 12.15 -6.22
N TYR A 11 -2.81 11.74 -5.01
CA TYR A 11 -3.43 10.46 -4.75
C TYR A 11 -4.64 10.65 -3.85
N THR A 12 -5.77 10.07 -4.24
CA THR A 12 -7.02 10.19 -3.48
C THR A 12 -7.35 8.88 -2.79
N PHE A 13 -7.30 8.88 -1.45
CA PHE A 13 -7.65 7.73 -0.63
C PHE A 13 -8.78 8.10 0.33
N ALA A 14 -9.83 7.28 0.38
CA ALA A 14 -10.99 7.47 1.27
C ALA A 14 -11.56 8.91 1.22
N ASN A 15 -11.76 9.45 0.01
CA ASN A 15 -12.21 10.83 -0.27
C ASN A 15 -11.27 11.96 0.19
N ASN A 16 -10.04 11.64 0.58
CA ASN A 16 -9.01 12.63 0.92
C ASN A 16 -7.92 12.60 -0.16
N THR A 17 -7.62 13.78 -0.73
CA THR A 17 -6.57 13.92 -1.73
C THR A 17 -5.28 14.40 -1.05
N PHE A 18 -4.20 13.68 -1.29
CA PHE A 18 -2.88 13.96 -0.74
C PHE A 18 -1.91 14.30 -1.86
N THR A 19 -1.05 15.29 -1.64
CA THR A 19 0.02 15.67 -2.55
C THR A 19 1.30 14.92 -2.18
N ALA A 20 1.92 14.27 -3.15
CA ALA A 20 3.17 13.55 -2.97
C ALA A 20 4.31 14.52 -2.62
N LYS A 21 5.19 14.08 -1.72
CA LYS A 21 6.50 14.69 -1.50
C LYS A 21 7.54 13.99 -2.36
N LYS A 22 8.63 14.68 -2.69
CA LYS A 22 9.78 14.05 -3.35
C LYS A 22 10.28 12.85 -2.52
N PRO A 23 10.56 11.68 -3.14
CA PRO A 23 11.07 10.51 -2.42
C PRO A 23 12.38 10.84 -1.70
N VAL A 24 12.46 10.48 -0.42
CA VAL A 24 13.71 10.50 0.33
C VAL A 24 14.58 9.29 -0.04
N PRO A 25 15.91 9.30 0.20
CA PRO A 25 16.82 8.26 -0.31
C PRO A 25 16.40 6.83 0.02
N ILE A 26 15.86 6.59 1.23
CA ILE A 26 15.41 5.25 1.62
C ILE A 26 14.17 4.80 0.85
N VAL A 27 13.24 5.71 0.54
CA VAL A 27 12.06 5.40 -0.28
C VAL A 27 12.50 5.11 -1.71
N LYS A 28 13.39 5.96 -2.28
CA LYS A 28 13.91 5.76 -3.63
C LYS A 28 14.63 4.42 -3.78
N LYS A 29 15.42 4.01 -2.79
CA LYS A 29 16.08 2.69 -2.76
C LYS A 29 15.09 1.53 -2.94
N TYR A 30 13.95 1.57 -2.25
CA TYR A 30 12.96 0.49 -2.34
C TYR A 30 12.06 0.61 -3.56
N GLU A 31 11.82 1.81 -4.07
CA GLU A 31 11.19 2.05 -5.37
C GLU A 31 12.02 1.42 -6.50
N ASP A 32 13.33 1.71 -6.52
CA ASP A 32 14.26 1.13 -7.51
C ASP A 32 14.32 -0.40 -7.38
N TYR A 33 14.34 -0.92 -6.14
CA TYR A 33 14.28 -2.36 -5.90
C TYR A 33 12.97 -2.97 -6.42
N ALA A 34 11.82 -2.36 -6.15
CA ALA A 34 10.54 -2.84 -6.65
C ALA A 34 10.50 -2.86 -8.19
N ASN A 35 10.98 -1.78 -8.83
CA ASN A 35 11.08 -1.69 -10.29
C ASN A 35 11.98 -2.79 -10.87
N SER A 36 13.09 -3.12 -10.20
CA SER A 36 13.96 -4.23 -10.61
C SER A 36 13.31 -5.61 -10.51
N LEU A 37 12.34 -5.79 -9.60
CA LEU A 37 11.62 -7.05 -9.42
C LEU A 37 10.51 -7.24 -10.45
N ILE A 38 9.74 -6.18 -10.75
CA ILE A 38 8.56 -6.29 -11.62
C ILE A 38 8.90 -6.19 -13.12
N GLN A 39 9.98 -5.51 -13.48
CA GLN A 39 10.47 -5.37 -14.87
C GLN A 39 9.37 -4.98 -15.87
N MET A 40 8.57 -3.98 -15.50
CA MET A 40 7.50 -3.43 -16.33
C MET A 40 8.02 -2.32 -17.25
N GLU A 41 7.27 -2.00 -18.30
CA GLU A 41 7.61 -0.94 -19.27
C GLU A 41 7.73 0.43 -18.59
N LYS A 42 6.83 0.72 -17.63
CA LYS A 42 6.87 1.94 -16.82
C LYS A 42 7.30 1.61 -15.39
N GLU A 43 7.94 2.57 -14.75
CA GLU A 43 8.31 2.47 -13.35
C GLU A 43 7.13 2.79 -12.44
N LEU A 44 7.11 2.17 -11.26
CA LEU A 44 6.29 2.63 -10.14
C LEU A 44 6.74 4.05 -9.77
N ASN A 45 5.79 4.96 -9.66
CA ASN A 45 6.06 6.40 -9.49
C ASN A 45 5.46 6.99 -8.20
N PHE A 46 4.88 6.14 -7.35
CA PHE A 46 4.19 6.56 -6.14
C PHE A 46 4.34 5.52 -5.02
N CYS A 47 4.50 6.02 -3.79
CA CYS A 47 4.68 5.21 -2.60
C CYS A 47 3.88 5.81 -1.42
N VAL A 48 3.09 4.96 -0.77
CA VAL A 48 2.42 5.28 0.50
C VAL A 48 3.16 4.59 1.63
N VAL A 49 3.58 5.37 2.63
CA VAL A 49 4.21 4.85 3.85
C VAL A 49 3.18 4.84 4.98
N ASN A 50 2.92 3.64 5.47
CA ASN A 50 2.06 3.39 6.63
C ASN A 50 2.92 3.09 7.85
N GLU A 51 2.68 3.82 8.94
CA GLU A 51 3.31 3.59 10.24
C GLU A 51 2.23 3.15 11.21
N TYR A 52 2.41 1.98 11.81
CA TYR A 52 1.55 1.42 12.84
C TYR A 52 2.34 1.38 14.14
N ARG A 53 2.03 2.29 15.08
CA ARG A 53 2.84 2.50 16.28
C ARG A 53 2.79 1.31 17.23
N ASP A 54 1.64 0.64 17.27
CA ASP A 54 1.37 -0.50 18.13
C ASP A 54 0.37 -1.47 17.46
N GLY A 55 -0.26 -2.35 18.24
CA GLY A 55 -1.28 -3.28 17.77
C GLY A 55 -2.70 -2.69 17.72
N LEU A 56 -2.88 -1.43 18.10
CA LEU A 56 -4.17 -0.72 18.08
C LEU A 56 -4.36 0.04 16.77
N ASP A 57 -3.28 0.56 16.18
CA ASP A 57 -3.30 1.15 14.85
C ASP A 57 -3.63 0.06 13.80
N LYS A 58 -4.67 0.29 13.01
CA LYS A 58 -5.16 -0.65 11.99
C LYS A 58 -5.78 0.08 10.81
N ILE A 59 -5.72 -0.55 9.64
CA ILE A 59 -6.49 -0.13 8.46
C ILE A 59 -7.69 -1.07 8.31
N GLY A 60 -8.88 -0.48 8.12
CA GLY A 60 -10.10 -1.25 7.89
C GLY A 60 -10.03 -2.03 6.58
N LEU A 61 -10.96 -2.97 6.38
CA LEU A 61 -11.09 -3.67 5.10
C LEU A 61 -11.35 -2.63 4.00
N HIS A 62 -10.45 -2.59 3.02
CA HIS A 62 -10.52 -1.73 1.85
C HIS A 62 -9.98 -2.49 0.63
N LYS A 63 -10.09 -1.85 -0.53
CA LYS A 63 -9.49 -2.28 -1.76
C LYS A 63 -8.82 -1.06 -2.37
N ASP A 64 -7.62 -1.24 -2.89
CA ASP A 64 -6.98 -0.25 -3.74
C ASP A 64 -7.64 -0.30 -5.12
N ASP A 65 -8.68 0.50 -5.31
CA ASP A 65 -9.40 0.65 -6.60
C ASP A 65 -9.67 2.11 -6.98
N GLU A 66 -8.76 2.96 -6.53
CA GLU A 66 -8.68 4.35 -6.91
C GLU A 66 -8.53 4.48 -8.42
N ARG A 67 -9.27 5.44 -9.01
CA ARG A 67 -9.24 5.72 -10.46
C ARG A 67 -7.87 6.15 -10.96
N ASP A 68 -7.03 6.66 -10.06
CA ASP A 68 -5.70 7.16 -10.35
C ASP A 68 -4.67 6.01 -10.47
N LEU A 69 -5.05 4.77 -10.16
CA LEU A 69 -4.19 3.59 -10.29
C LEU A 69 -4.36 2.90 -11.65
N ASN A 70 -3.23 2.52 -12.26
CA ASN A 70 -3.24 1.69 -13.45
C ASN A 70 -3.48 0.22 -13.07
N SER A 71 -4.64 -0.33 -13.46
CA SER A 71 -5.05 -1.69 -13.11
C SER A 71 -4.18 -2.81 -13.71
N LEU A 72 -3.32 -2.49 -14.69
CA LEU A 72 -2.37 -3.43 -15.26
C LEU A 72 -1.05 -3.51 -14.48
N TYR A 73 -0.83 -2.60 -13.53
CA TYR A 73 0.39 -2.53 -12.72
C TYR A 73 0.13 -3.11 -11.32
N PRO A 74 1.09 -3.87 -10.77
CA PRO A 74 0.94 -4.42 -9.43
C PRO A 74 1.14 -3.36 -8.36
N ILE A 75 0.58 -3.63 -7.17
CA ILE A 75 0.98 -2.95 -5.94
C ILE A 75 2.09 -3.78 -5.30
N VAL A 76 3.23 -3.15 -5.03
CA VAL A 76 4.37 -3.78 -4.34
C VAL A 76 4.44 -3.24 -2.91
N SER A 77 4.41 -4.15 -1.93
CA SER A 77 4.43 -3.81 -0.50
C SER A 77 5.67 -4.36 0.18
N PHE A 78 6.36 -3.51 0.93
CA PHE A 78 7.44 -3.90 1.84
C PHE A 78 7.00 -3.61 3.28
N SER A 79 7.22 -4.56 4.18
CA SER A 79 6.90 -4.41 5.59
C SER A 79 8.17 -4.51 6.44
N PHE A 80 8.29 -3.62 7.42
CA PHE A 80 9.46 -3.52 8.30
C PHE A 80 9.01 -3.48 9.77
N GLY A 81 9.86 -3.99 10.66
CA GLY A 81 9.60 -3.97 12.10
C GLY A 81 8.75 -5.17 12.56
N ALA A 82 7.78 -4.91 13.42
CA ALA A 82 6.98 -5.95 14.06
C ALA A 82 6.03 -6.63 13.07
N THR A 83 5.91 -7.96 13.13
CA THR A 83 4.97 -8.75 12.33
C THR A 83 3.52 -8.31 12.59
N ARG A 84 2.70 -8.35 11.53
CA ARG A 84 1.28 -8.02 11.54
C ARG A 84 0.52 -8.98 10.62
N ASP A 85 -0.73 -9.25 10.96
CA ASP A 85 -1.62 -10.03 10.11
C ASP A 85 -2.13 -9.16 8.94
N ILE A 86 -2.02 -9.68 7.72
CA ILE A 86 -2.71 -9.14 6.54
C ILE A 86 -3.87 -10.06 6.16
N ILE A 87 -5.08 -9.51 6.14
CA ILE A 87 -6.31 -10.29 5.97
C ILE A 87 -6.93 -9.95 4.61
N PHE A 88 -7.06 -10.94 3.74
CA PHE A 88 -7.72 -10.82 2.44
C PHE A 88 -9.16 -11.33 2.51
N LYS A 89 -10.14 -10.51 2.11
CA LYS A 89 -11.55 -10.92 1.93
C LYS A 89 -11.92 -10.82 0.45
N ARG A 90 -12.42 -11.91 -0.14
CA ARG A 90 -12.95 -11.90 -1.50
C ARG A 90 -14.31 -11.17 -1.53
N LYS A 91 -14.50 -10.28 -2.51
CA LYS A 91 -15.77 -9.59 -2.75
C LYS A 91 -16.87 -10.62 -3.08
N CYS A 92 -18.05 -10.45 -2.49
CA CYS A 92 -19.23 -11.33 -2.67
C CYS A 92 -19.03 -12.80 -2.26
N PHE A 93 -18.02 -13.10 -1.44
CA PHE A 93 -17.85 -14.42 -0.84
C PHE A 93 -18.02 -14.30 0.68
N ASP A 94 -19.26 -14.41 1.14
CA ASP A 94 -19.59 -14.44 2.56
C ASP A 94 -19.47 -15.86 3.10
N SER A 95 -18.24 -16.31 3.29
CA SER A 95 -17.97 -17.36 4.28
C SER A 95 -16.86 -16.86 5.21
N LEU A 96 -17.22 -15.94 6.10
CA LEU A 96 -16.47 -15.83 7.35
C LEU A 96 -16.74 -17.12 8.13
N LYS A 97 -15.94 -18.16 7.86
CA LYS A 97 -15.75 -19.20 8.88
C LYS A 97 -15.08 -18.49 10.05
N GLU A 98 -15.77 -18.46 11.18
CA GLU A 98 -15.27 -17.93 12.44
C GLU A 98 -13.81 -18.36 12.65
N TRP A 99 -12.93 -17.39 12.77
CA TRP A 99 -11.56 -17.62 13.22
C TRP A 99 -11.62 -18.04 14.69
N LYS A 100 -11.58 -19.34 14.96
CA LYS A 100 -11.28 -19.84 16.31
C LYS A 100 -9.82 -19.54 16.59
N ARG A 101 -9.61 -18.56 17.47
CA ARG A 101 -8.33 -18.30 18.13
C ARG A 101 -7.95 -19.57 18.89
N PHE A 102 -6.90 -20.26 18.45
CA PHE A 102 -6.27 -21.28 19.29
C PHE A 102 -5.47 -20.53 20.35
N ASN A 103 -5.87 -20.69 21.61
CA ASN A 103 -5.09 -20.28 22.78
C ASN A 103 -3.98 -21.29 23.03
#